data_AF-A0A1E7Q8D7-F1
#
_entry.id   AF-A0A1E7Q8D7-F1
#
_cell.length_a   1.000
_cell.length_b   1.000
_cell.length_c   1.000
_cell.angle_alpha   90.00
_cell.angle_beta   90.00
_cell.angle_gamma   90.00
#
_symmetry.space_group_name_H-M   'P 1'
#
loop_
_entity.id
_entity.type
_entity.pdbx_description
1 polymer ?
#
loop_
_entity_poly.entity_id
_entity_poly.type
_entity_poly.pdbx_seq_one_letter_code
_entity_poly.pdbx_strand_id
1 'polypeptide(L)' 'MTNSYRKLRNLTQGPTRTVATVTSHNLDGTSTVELMSGAFITVLGQEVAVSSKAYIEGNRVISQAADLPYVEIEI' A
#
# COMPACT_ATOMS: atom_id res chain seq x y z
N MET A 1 28.71 -17.30 -10.67
CA MET A 1 28.90 -15.94 -11.22
C MET A 1 27.58 -15.20 -11.14
N THR A 2 27.47 -14.22 -10.25
CA THR A 2 26.22 -13.48 -10.02
C THR A 2 26.07 -12.42 -11.10
N ASN A 3 25.05 -12.55 -11.94
CA ASN A 3 24.81 -11.67 -13.07
C ASN A 3 24.29 -10.30 -12.58
N SER A 4 25.18 -9.30 -12.54
CA SER A 4 24.90 -7.92 -12.10
C SER A 4 23.76 -7.26 -12.87
N TYR A 5 23.59 -7.61 -14.15
CA TYR A 5 22.49 -7.10 -14.98
C TYR A 5 21.12 -7.59 -14.49
N ARG A 6 21.01 -8.82 -13.98
CA ARG A 6 19.76 -9.32 -13.38
C ARG A 6 19.41 -8.60 -12.08
N LYS A 7 20.41 -8.26 -11.26
CA LYS A 7 20.18 -7.46 -10.03
C LYS A 7 19.68 -6.05 -10.35
N LEU A 8 20.28 -5.41 -11.35
CA LEU A 8 19.92 -4.04 -11.75
C LEU A 8 18.50 -3.99 -12.36
N ARG A 9 18.13 -5.01 -13.15
CA ARG A 9 16.77 -5.10 -13.71
C ARG A 9 15.68 -5.34 -12.66
N ASN A 10 15.97 -6.09 -11.61
CA ASN A 10 15.03 -6.28 -10.51
C ASN A 10 14.83 -5.01 -9.66
N LEU A 11 15.84 -4.14 -9.60
CA LEU A 11 15.76 -2.87 -8.85
C LEU A 11 14.95 -1.80 -9.59
N THR A 12 14.96 -1.80 -10.93
CA THR A 12 14.31 -0.76 -11.74
C THR A 12 12.89 -1.10 -12.19
N GLN A 13 12.51 -2.38 -12.19
CA GLN A 13 11.16 -2.84 -12.59
C GLN A 13 10.38 -3.47 -11.44
N GLY A 14 10.84 -3.29 -10.20
CA GLY A 14 10.09 -3.71 -9.02
C GLY A 14 8.79 -2.93 -8.97
N PRO A 15 7.63 -3.60 -8.86
CA PRO A 15 6.35 -2.92 -8.78
C PRO A 15 6.36 -2.03 -7.53
N THR A 16 6.06 -0.74 -7.71
CA THR A 16 6.12 0.25 -6.65
C THR A 16 5.06 -0.08 -5.60
N ARG A 17 5.52 -0.56 -4.44
CA ARG A 17 4.69 -0.77 -3.27
C ARG A 17 4.49 0.57 -2.57
N THR A 18 3.28 1.07 -2.64
CA THR A 18 2.89 2.29 -1.95
C THR A 18 2.00 1.95 -0.78
N VAL A 19 2.20 2.62 0.35
CA VAL A 19 1.32 2.51 1.51
C VAL A 19 0.24 3.59 1.40
N ALA A 20 -1.01 3.19 1.56
CA ALA A 20 -2.15 4.09 1.65
C ALA A 20 -3.10 3.64 2.76
N THR A 21 -3.92 4.55 3.26
CA THR A 21 -4.95 4.27 4.26
C THR A 21 -6.28 4.07 3.57
N VAL A 22 -7.04 3.02 3.88
CA VAL A 22 -8.37 2.83 3.30
C VAL A 22 -9.36 3.81 3.91
N THR A 23 -9.95 4.68 3.10
CA THR A 23 -10.94 5.68 3.56
C THR A 23 -12.37 5.16 3.45
N SER A 24 -12.69 4.41 2.39
CA SER A 24 -14.02 3.82 2.21
C SER A 24 -13.99 2.62 1.28
N HIS A 25 -14.98 1.73 1.43
CA HIS A 25 -15.26 0.65 0.48
C HIS A 25 -16.43 1.05 -0.42
N ASN A 26 -16.26 0.89 -1.72
CA ASN A 26 -17.31 1.10 -2.70
C ASN A 26 -18.01 -0.25 -3.00
N LEU A 27 -19.30 -0.19 -3.32
CA LEU A 27 -20.13 -1.37 -3.62
C LEU A 27 -19.68 -2.15 -4.87
N ASP A 28 -18.84 -1.55 -5.70
CA ASP A 28 -18.33 -2.12 -6.94
C ASP A 28 -17.10 -3.04 -6.72
N GLY A 29 -16.75 -3.33 -5.46
CA GLY A 29 -15.57 -4.13 -5.11
C GLY A 29 -14.24 -3.38 -5.15
N THR A 30 -14.30 -2.04 -5.22
CA THR A 30 -13.13 -1.15 -5.12
C THR A 30 -13.08 -0.48 -3.76
N SER A 31 -11.89 -0.06 -3.34
CA SER A 31 -11.67 0.72 -2.12
C SER A 31 -11.06 2.06 -2.46
N THR A 32 -11.58 3.11 -1.84
CA THR A 32 -10.96 4.44 -1.86
C THR A 32 -9.86 4.46 -0.81
N VAL A 33 -8.66 4.80 -1.23
CA VAL A 33 -7.47 4.81 -0.37
C VAL A 33 -6.77 6.16 -0.47
N GLU A 34 -6.37 6.68 0.69
CA GLU A 34 -5.60 7.90 0.84
C GLU A 34 -4.11 7.55 0.89
N LEU A 35 -3.38 7.94 -0.15
CA LEU A 35 -1.93 7.81 -0.22
C LEU A 35 -1.27 8.68 0.85
N MET A 36 -0.04 8.33 1.23
CA MET A 36 0.76 9.11 2.19
C MET A 36 1.04 10.55 1.73
N SER A 37 0.82 10.87 0.45
CA SER A 37 0.88 12.22 -0.12
C SER A 37 -0.40 13.04 0.09
N GLY A 38 -1.45 12.48 0.72
CA GLY A 38 -2.78 13.09 0.86
C GLY A 38 -3.65 12.97 -0.40
N ALA A 39 -3.20 12.22 -1.41
CA ALA A 39 -3.96 11.98 -2.63
C ALA A 39 -4.91 10.78 -2.45
N PHE A 40 -6.18 10.95 -2.83
CA PHE A 40 -7.16 9.87 -2.84
C PHE A 40 -7.14 9.15 -4.18
N ILE A 41 -6.98 7.83 -4.17
CA ILE A 41 -7.08 6.99 -5.36
C ILE A 41 -8.08 5.85 -5.12
N THR A 42 -8.66 5.34 -6.20
CA THR A 42 -9.56 4.19 -6.15
C THR A 42 -8.79 2.96 -6.61
N VAL A 43 -8.65 1.98 -5.73
CA VAL A 43 -7.92 0.73 -5.99
C VAL A 43 -8.86 -0.46 -5.95
N LEU A 44 -8.52 -1.50 -6.71
CA LEU A 44 -9.26 -2.76 -6.70
C LEU A 44 -8.89 -3.59 -5.45
N GLY A 45 -9.91 -4.13 -4.78
CA GLY A 45 -9.75 -4.99 -3.60
C GLY A 45 -10.37 -4.40 -2.33
N GLN A 46 -11.15 -5.21 -1.62
CA GLN A 46 -11.85 -4.88 -0.38
C GLN A 46 -11.36 -5.72 0.81
N GLU A 47 -10.20 -6.34 0.68
CA GLU A 47 -9.67 -7.31 1.66
C GLU A 47 -9.12 -6.62 2.93
N VAL A 48 -8.90 -5.31 2.90
CA VAL A 48 -8.35 -4.51 4.02
C VAL A 48 -9.43 -3.62 4.59
N ALA A 49 -9.66 -3.64 5.90
CA ALA A 49 -10.73 -2.85 6.53
C ALA A 49 -10.55 -1.33 6.37
N VAL A 50 -11.67 -0.59 6.37
CA VAL A 50 -11.71 0.88 6.44
C VAL A 50 -10.90 1.37 7.64
N SER A 51 -10.16 2.47 7.47
CA SER A 51 -9.20 3.04 8.43
C SER A 51 -7.91 2.24 8.65
N SER A 52 -7.73 1.08 8.00
CA SER A 52 -6.47 0.35 8.05
C SER A 52 -5.51 0.77 6.94
N LYS A 53 -4.21 0.67 7.20
CA LYS A 53 -3.18 0.86 6.18
C LYS A 53 -3.12 -0.37 5.26
N ALA A 54 -2.96 -0.14 3.97
CA ALA A 54 -2.88 -1.15 2.93
C ALA A 54 -1.63 -0.91 2.08
N TYR A 55 -0.96 -1.99 1.69
CA TYR A 55 0.02 -1.98 0.62
C TYR A 55 -0.69 -2.08 -0.72
N ILE A 56 -0.34 -1.18 -1.62
CA ILE A 56 -0.86 -1.10 -2.99
C ILE A 56 0.31 -1.31 -3.94
N GLU A 57 0.13 -2.20 -4.91
CA GLU A 57 1.00 -2.28 -6.09
C GLU A 57 0.18 -1.85 -7.30
N GLY A 58 0.61 -0.77 -7.97
CA GLY A 58 -0.08 -0.23 -9.12
C GLY A 58 -1.50 0.22 -8.77
N ASN A 59 -2.50 -0.62 -9.07
CA ASN A 59 -3.93 -0.32 -8.90
C ASN A 59 -4.70 -1.35 -8.04
N ARG A 60 -3.99 -2.22 -7.31
CA ARG A 60 -4.59 -3.28 -6.48
C ARG A 60 -4.01 -3.30 -5.08
N VAL A 61 -4.89 -3.55 -4.10
CA VAL A 61 -4.51 -3.84 -2.72
C VAL A 61 -3.91 -5.26 -2.63
N ILE A 62 -2.70 -5.37 -2.13
CA ILE A 62 -1.95 -6.63 -2.05
C ILE A 62 -2.04 -7.25 -0.65
N SER A 63 -1.99 -6.42 0.39
CA SER A 63 -1.99 -6.86 1.78
C SER A 63 -2.25 -5.69 2.72
N GLN A 64 -2.80 -5.98 3.90
CA GLN A 64 -2.85 -5.01 5.00
C GLN A 64 -1.42 -4.65 5.44
N ALA A 65 -1.13 -3.36 5.56
CA ALA A 65 0.10 -2.91 6.17
C ALA A 65 -0.02 -3.04 7.69
N ALA A 66 1.04 -3.53 8.32
CA ALA A 66 1.09 -3.69 9.77
C ALA A 66 0.95 -2.31 10.44
N ASP A 67 0.06 -2.22 11.41
CA ASP A 67 -0.05 -1.04 12.24
C ASP A 67 1.09 -1.07 13.26
N LEU A 68 1.93 -0.01 13.28
CA LEU A 68 2.99 0.09 14.28
C LEU A 68 2.38 0.71 15.54
N PRO A 69 2.46 0.02 16.70
CA PRO A 69 2.00 0.61 17.95
C PRO A 69 2.86 1.83 18.29
N TYR A 70 2.23 3.00 18.29
CA TYR A 70 2.82 4.25 18.78
C TYR A 70 2.56 4.34 20.28
N VAL A 71 3.63 4.56 21.06
CA VAL A 71 3.53 4.85 22.49
C VAL A 71 4.20 6.20 22.71
N GLU A 72 3.39 7.19 23.08
CA GLU A 72 3.88 8.49 23.55
C GLU A 72 4.26 8.35 25.03
N ILE A 73 5.51 8.67 25.35
CA ILE A 73 5.99 8.73 26.73
C ILE A 73 6.07 10.21 27.09
N GLU A 74 5.15 10.69 27.92
CA GLU A 74 5.21 12.02 28.52
C GLU A 74 6.19 11.98 29.70
N ILE A 75 7.14 12.92 29.74
CA ILE A 75 8.16 13.05 30.80
C ILE A 75 7.81 14.13 31.82
#